data_AF-A0A9D9VET6-F1
#
_entry.id   AF-A0A9D9VET6-F1
#
_cell.length_a   1.000
_cell.length_b   1.000
_cell.length_c   1.000
_cell.angle_alpha   90.00
_cell.angle_beta   90.00
_cell.angle_gamma   90.00
#
_symmetry.space_group_name_H-M   'P 1'
#
loop_
_entity.id
_entity.type
_entity.pdbx_description
1 polymer ?
#
loop_
_entity_poly.entity_id
_entity_poly.type
_entity_poly.pdbx_seq_one_letter_code
_entity_poly.pdbx_strand_id
1 'polypeptide(L)'
;MQSNEIRSRFLAFFEKRGHKIIPSASLVPENDPSVLFNTAGMQPLVPYLLGEVHPMGKRIADIQKCVRTGDLEDIGDNRHFSFFEMMGNWSLGDYFKDEAIAWSYEFLTSKDEGLGLDKSRLYVTIFEGDENAPYDQESKDIWMKQGIPENRIYALPADDNWWSPGDNGPCGPCSEMFYDMVGSTGDLDHEGFLSAVKKETVIEIWNDVFMEYEKKDGKVIGKLKQKNVDTGAGLERISAVMQGQKTGYETDMLKPVMDMIRENAKHLDDLSARIVVDHVRASTMLISDGVIPANKSQGYVLRRLIRRSVFYMKKLGLDDGIANEIINYFINFYSNTYPSVAVVDIVTIFKTEEQKFSTTLNDGKKEFEKGTDPFVLATTYGFPIELTLELASEKGQTIDLEDFKVKMAEHQKLSQTASAGMFKGGLANHNDKTIKLHTAHHLLLAALQEVLGVEVKQRGSNITEERLRIDFTFDRKMTDEEKQKVEGIVNEKINAGLNVIRRELPREEAEKIGAQMEFGAKYPDMVSVYFIEDESGNQFSKEFCGGPHVTNTKEIGHFKLQKEEASSAGVRRIKGILE
;
A
#
# COMPACT_ATOMS: atom_id res chain seq x y z
N MET A 1 -21.54 -21.62 -2.23
CA MET A 1 -21.20 -21.32 -0.82
C MET A 1 -21.02 -19.82 -0.70
N GLN A 2 -21.60 -19.17 0.32
CA GLN A 2 -21.47 -17.70 0.48
C GLN A 2 -20.11 -17.32 1.07
N SER A 3 -19.64 -16.09 0.79
CA SER A 3 -18.33 -15.58 1.23
C SER A 3 -18.12 -15.70 2.74
N ASN A 4 -19.13 -15.36 3.54
CA ASN A 4 -19.08 -15.47 5.02
C ASN A 4 -18.93 -16.92 5.51
N GLU A 5 -19.54 -17.87 4.79
CA GLU A 5 -19.36 -19.29 5.11
C GLU A 5 -17.95 -19.76 4.75
N ILE A 6 -17.41 -19.31 3.61
CA ILE A 6 -16.02 -19.60 3.20
C ILE A 6 -15.04 -19.09 4.26
N ARG A 7 -15.17 -17.83 4.70
CA ARG A 7 -14.36 -17.24 5.79
C ARG A 7 -14.40 -18.13 7.04
N SER A 8 -15.60 -18.47 7.49
CA SER A 8 -15.81 -19.24 8.71
C SER A 8 -15.23 -20.65 8.62
N ARG A 9 -15.40 -21.33 7.48
CA ARG A 9 -14.84 -22.66 7.24
C ARG A 9 -13.32 -22.64 7.19
N PHE A 10 -12.72 -21.66 6.51
CA PHE A 10 -11.25 -21.51 6.45
C PHE A 10 -10.66 -21.38 7.86
N LEU A 11 -11.18 -20.43 8.65
CA LEU A 11 -10.67 -20.20 10.01
C LEU A 11 -10.88 -21.43 10.90
N ALA A 12 -12.06 -22.06 10.87
CA ALA A 12 -12.32 -23.27 11.65
C ALA A 12 -11.43 -24.45 11.22
N PHE A 13 -11.15 -24.59 9.92
CA PHE A 13 -10.31 -25.66 9.38
C PHE A 13 -8.88 -25.58 9.91
N PHE A 14 -8.29 -24.39 9.95
CA PHE A 14 -6.93 -24.20 10.46
C PHE A 14 -6.88 -24.14 12.00
N GLU A 15 -7.91 -23.62 12.66
CA GLU A 15 -8.01 -23.69 14.13
C GLU A 15 -7.96 -25.15 14.63
N LYS A 16 -8.69 -26.06 13.98
CA LYS A 16 -8.63 -27.52 14.28
C LYS A 16 -7.24 -28.13 14.08
N ARG A 17 -6.40 -27.51 13.25
CA ARG A 17 -5.00 -27.92 12.98
C ARG A 17 -4.00 -27.22 13.89
N GLY A 18 -4.48 -26.50 14.89
CA GLY A 18 -3.68 -25.87 15.93
C GLY A 18 -3.16 -24.48 15.57
N HIS A 19 -3.62 -23.89 14.47
CA HIS A 19 -3.32 -22.49 14.14
C HIS A 19 -4.07 -21.56 15.10
N LYS A 20 -3.40 -20.49 15.51
CA LYS A 20 -4.06 -19.38 16.20
C LYS A 20 -4.63 -18.41 15.18
N ILE A 21 -5.92 -18.16 15.32
CA ILE A 21 -6.61 -17.17 14.51
C ILE A 21 -6.27 -15.78 15.05
N ILE A 22 -5.69 -14.94 14.20
CA ILE A 22 -5.37 -13.55 14.51
C ILE A 22 -6.30 -12.61 13.72
N PRO A 23 -6.57 -11.38 14.20
CA PRO A 23 -7.32 -10.41 13.43
C PRO A 23 -6.50 -9.92 12.23
N SER A 24 -7.17 -9.54 11.14
CA SER A 24 -6.55 -8.81 10.03
C SER A 24 -5.85 -7.57 10.57
N ALA A 25 -4.60 -7.37 10.15
CA ALA A 25 -3.89 -6.11 10.33
C ALA A 25 -4.53 -4.99 9.49
N SER A 26 -4.19 -3.74 9.83
CA SER A 26 -4.55 -2.55 9.05
C SER A 26 -4.09 -2.68 7.60
N LEU A 27 -4.83 -2.09 6.66
CA LEU A 27 -4.40 -1.90 5.27
C LEU A 27 -3.14 -1.03 5.18
N VAL A 28 -2.90 -0.17 6.16
CA VAL A 28 -1.70 0.66 6.26
C VAL A 28 -0.67 -0.07 7.15
N PRO A 29 0.49 -0.47 6.60
CA PRO A 29 1.53 -1.14 7.36
C PRO A 29 1.99 -0.27 8.52
N GLU A 30 2.08 -0.89 9.69
CA GLU A 30 2.40 -0.17 10.91
C GLU A 30 3.90 0.09 11.09
N ASN A 31 4.76 -0.74 10.50
CA ASN A 31 6.21 -0.77 10.75
C ASN A 31 7.05 -0.98 9.45
N ASP A 32 6.45 -0.81 8.28
CA ASP A 32 7.15 -0.97 6.99
C ASP A 32 7.02 0.31 6.14
N PRO A 33 8.05 1.16 6.11
CA PRO A 33 8.03 2.39 5.31
C PRO A 33 8.31 2.14 3.82
N SER A 34 8.67 0.91 3.42
CA SER A 34 9.01 0.59 2.02
C SER A 34 7.78 0.37 1.14
N VAL A 35 6.61 0.11 1.75
CA VAL A 35 5.34 -0.12 1.06
C VAL A 35 4.24 0.79 1.59
N LEU A 36 3.31 1.18 0.71
CA LEU A 36 2.19 2.06 1.09
C LEU A 36 1.05 1.31 1.79
N PHE A 37 0.83 0.05 1.39
CA PHE A 37 -0.27 -0.80 1.83
C PHE A 37 0.20 -2.24 2.04
N ASN A 38 -0.51 -2.98 2.87
CA ASN A 38 -0.40 -4.44 2.88
C ASN A 38 -1.07 -4.99 1.60
N THR A 39 -0.26 -5.60 0.74
CA THR A 39 -0.60 -6.21 -0.55
C THR A 39 -0.74 -7.74 -0.47
N ALA A 40 -0.33 -8.35 0.66
CA ALA A 40 -0.40 -9.80 0.92
C ALA A 40 -0.57 -10.11 2.42
N GLY A 41 -1.06 -11.31 2.73
CA GLY A 41 -1.28 -11.80 4.09
C GLY A 41 0.00 -11.94 4.92
N MET A 42 1.11 -12.30 4.28
CA MET A 42 2.41 -12.44 4.95
C MET A 42 3.05 -11.12 5.41
N GLN A 43 2.63 -9.96 4.88
CA GLN A 43 3.31 -8.68 5.08
C GLN A 43 3.36 -8.21 6.53
N PRO A 44 2.24 -8.29 7.28
CA PRO A 44 2.25 -8.09 8.72
C PRO A 44 3.13 -9.10 9.48
N LEU A 45 3.48 -10.24 8.87
CA LEU A 45 4.18 -11.36 9.49
C LEU A 45 5.67 -11.46 9.13
N VAL A 46 6.18 -10.57 8.27
CA VAL A 46 7.58 -10.56 7.82
C VAL A 46 8.60 -10.67 8.97
N PRO A 47 8.49 -9.93 10.09
CA PRO A 47 9.46 -10.05 11.19
C PRO A 47 9.58 -11.48 11.73
N TYR A 48 8.46 -12.20 11.80
CA TYR A 48 8.41 -13.57 12.33
C TYR A 48 8.87 -14.61 11.31
N LEU A 49 8.62 -14.35 10.02
CA LEU A 49 9.19 -15.13 8.93
C LEU A 49 10.72 -15.00 8.88
N LEU A 50 11.26 -13.85 9.30
CA LEU A 50 12.69 -13.59 9.47
C LEU A 50 13.29 -14.21 10.76
N GLY A 51 12.47 -14.83 11.60
CA GLY A 51 12.91 -15.59 12.77
C GLY A 51 12.56 -14.95 14.12
N GLU A 52 11.84 -13.83 14.15
CA GLU A 52 11.25 -13.35 15.41
C GLU A 52 10.15 -14.30 15.91
N VAL A 53 9.96 -14.36 17.22
CA VAL A 53 8.95 -15.22 17.83
C VAL A 53 7.61 -14.49 17.82
N HIS A 54 6.63 -15.05 17.12
CA HIS A 54 5.26 -14.52 17.17
C HIS A 54 4.61 -14.82 18.53
N PRO A 55 3.96 -13.83 19.19
CA PRO A 55 3.44 -13.97 20.55
C PRO A 55 2.36 -15.05 20.70
N MET A 56 1.64 -15.36 19.62
CA MET A 56 0.59 -16.38 19.58
C MET A 56 1.10 -17.79 19.21
N GLY A 57 2.40 -17.97 18.99
CA GLY A 57 3.00 -19.26 18.64
C GLY A 57 3.36 -19.37 17.15
N LYS A 58 3.66 -20.61 16.71
CA LYS A 58 4.29 -20.86 15.39
C LYS A 58 3.33 -21.17 14.24
N ARG A 59 2.05 -21.38 14.54
CA ARG A 59 1.00 -21.66 13.54
C ARG A 59 -0.03 -20.55 13.61
N ILE A 60 -0.15 -19.77 12.56
CA ILE A 60 -1.01 -18.58 12.52
C ILE A 60 -1.93 -18.67 11.31
N ALA A 61 -3.19 -18.25 11.42
CA ALA A 61 -4.06 -18.11 10.27
C ALA A 61 -4.95 -16.87 10.43
N ASP A 62 -5.26 -16.22 9.31
CA ASP A 62 -6.16 -15.06 9.29
C ASP A 62 -6.83 -14.88 7.91
N ILE A 63 -7.58 -13.78 7.81
CA ILE A 63 -8.10 -13.27 6.55
C ILE A 63 -7.68 -11.80 6.46
N GLN A 64 -6.50 -11.57 5.89
CA GLN A 64 -5.90 -10.25 5.77
C GLN A 64 -6.56 -9.42 4.68
N LYS A 65 -6.99 -8.21 5.05
CA LYS A 65 -7.35 -7.15 4.12
C LYS A 65 -6.13 -6.73 3.29
N CYS A 66 -6.24 -6.71 1.98
CA CYS A 66 -5.14 -6.34 1.09
C CYS A 66 -5.56 -5.21 0.14
N VAL A 67 -4.62 -4.30 -0.17
CA VAL A 67 -4.77 -3.33 -1.25
C VAL A 67 -3.60 -3.43 -2.21
N ARG A 68 -3.88 -3.59 -3.50
CA ARG A 68 -2.88 -3.57 -4.58
C ARG A 68 -3.16 -2.42 -5.54
N THR A 69 -2.09 -1.69 -5.88
CA THR A 69 -2.16 -0.54 -6.80
C THR A 69 -1.42 -0.77 -8.11
N GLY A 70 -0.69 -1.87 -8.24
CA GLY A 70 0.01 -2.25 -9.47
C GLY A 70 -0.97 -2.58 -10.60
N ASP A 71 -2.08 -3.22 -10.25
CA ASP A 71 -3.04 -3.81 -11.18
C ASP A 71 -4.20 -2.85 -11.51
N LEU A 72 -4.04 -1.54 -11.26
CA LEU A 72 -5.15 -0.58 -11.36
C LEU A 72 -5.76 -0.46 -12.76
N GLU A 73 -4.97 -0.76 -13.80
CA GLU A 73 -5.45 -0.74 -15.18
C GLU A 73 -6.14 -2.05 -15.59
N ASP A 74 -5.93 -3.14 -14.83
CA ASP A 74 -6.58 -4.44 -15.05
C ASP A 74 -7.92 -4.55 -14.28
N ILE A 75 -8.21 -3.59 -13.40
CA ILE A 75 -9.47 -3.54 -12.64
C ILE A 75 -10.67 -3.48 -13.58
N GLY A 76 -11.62 -4.38 -13.30
CA GLY A 76 -12.83 -4.55 -14.09
C GLY A 76 -12.81 -5.77 -15.01
N ASP A 77 -11.67 -6.47 -15.08
CA ASP A 77 -11.63 -7.84 -15.59
C ASP A 77 -12.31 -8.84 -14.62
N ASN A 78 -12.05 -10.14 -14.76
CA ASN A 78 -12.76 -11.15 -13.99
C ASN A 78 -12.10 -11.49 -12.65
N ARG A 79 -10.86 -11.06 -12.39
CA ARG A 79 -10.01 -11.58 -11.29
C ARG A 79 -9.20 -10.54 -10.51
N HIS A 80 -9.07 -9.30 -10.99
CA HIS A 80 -8.33 -8.23 -10.32
C HIS A 80 -9.25 -7.30 -9.52
N PHE A 81 -8.74 -6.92 -8.35
CA PHE A 81 -9.39 -6.04 -7.39
C PHE A 81 -8.36 -5.13 -6.74
N SER A 82 -8.70 -3.85 -6.54
CA SER A 82 -7.83 -2.92 -5.81
C SER A 82 -7.81 -3.28 -4.33
N PHE A 83 -8.95 -3.74 -3.80
CA PHE A 83 -9.10 -4.27 -2.46
C PHE A 83 -9.62 -5.70 -2.51
N PHE A 84 -8.99 -6.61 -1.78
CA PHE A 84 -9.40 -7.99 -1.68
C PHE A 84 -9.03 -8.58 -0.32
N GLU A 85 -9.59 -9.73 0.00
CA GLU A 85 -9.31 -10.45 1.23
C GLU A 85 -8.47 -11.69 0.92
N MET A 86 -7.28 -11.77 1.50
CA MET A 86 -6.38 -12.91 1.36
C MET A 86 -6.51 -13.80 2.60
N MET A 87 -7.08 -14.98 2.42
CA MET A 87 -7.04 -16.03 3.44
C MET A 87 -5.64 -16.64 3.44
N GLY A 88 -5.02 -16.75 4.61
CA GLY A 88 -3.66 -17.27 4.72
C GLY A 88 -3.42 -18.05 6.01
N ASN A 89 -2.49 -19.00 5.93
CA ASN A 89 -2.02 -19.79 7.06
C ASN A 89 -0.49 -19.91 7.00
N TRP A 90 0.16 -19.65 8.13
CA TRP A 90 1.61 -19.54 8.22
C TRP A 90 2.19 -20.58 9.16
N SER A 91 3.27 -21.22 8.70
CA SER A 91 4.20 -21.99 9.53
C SER A 91 5.44 -21.16 9.79
N LEU A 92 5.68 -20.82 11.05
CA LEU A 92 6.87 -20.11 11.51
C LEU A 92 7.87 -21.12 12.09
N GLY A 93 8.36 -22.02 11.24
CA GLY A 93 9.30 -23.07 11.64
C GLY A 93 8.69 -24.28 12.34
N ASP A 94 7.50 -24.72 11.93
CA ASP A 94 6.80 -25.86 12.56
C ASP A 94 6.49 -27.01 11.59
N TYR A 95 5.67 -26.78 10.56
CA TYR A 95 5.40 -27.72 9.46
C TYR A 95 5.93 -27.18 8.12
N PHE A 96 5.98 -28.02 7.08
CA PHE A 96 6.49 -27.62 5.76
C PHE A 96 5.63 -28.21 4.62
N LYS A 97 6.24 -28.63 3.51
CA LYS A 97 5.55 -29.02 2.26
C LYS A 97 4.52 -30.15 2.42
N ASP A 98 4.83 -31.26 3.12
CA ASP A 98 3.92 -32.42 3.19
C ASP A 98 2.60 -32.05 3.87
N GLU A 99 2.65 -31.37 5.03
CA GLU A 99 1.44 -30.91 5.71
C GLU A 99 0.76 -29.74 5.00
N ALA A 100 1.52 -28.76 4.50
CA ALA A 100 0.96 -27.59 3.83
C ALA A 100 0.14 -28.01 2.60
N ILE A 101 0.75 -28.75 1.67
CA ILE A 101 0.08 -29.20 0.44
C ILE A 101 -1.11 -30.12 0.78
N ALA A 102 -0.96 -31.02 1.76
CA ALA A 102 -2.05 -31.89 2.18
C ALA A 102 -3.25 -31.10 2.71
N TRP A 103 -3.01 -30.10 3.56
CA TRP A 103 -4.07 -29.25 4.12
C TRP A 103 -4.69 -28.32 3.08
N SER A 104 -3.90 -27.74 2.18
CA SER A 104 -4.43 -26.93 1.09
C SER A 104 -5.32 -27.76 0.17
N TYR A 105 -4.87 -28.96 -0.23
CA TYR A 105 -5.69 -29.91 -1.02
C TYR A 105 -6.95 -30.34 -0.28
N GLU A 106 -6.84 -30.69 1.00
CA GLU A 106 -7.96 -31.12 1.83
C GLU A 106 -8.98 -30.00 2.01
N PHE A 107 -8.55 -28.78 2.31
CA PHE A 107 -9.45 -27.64 2.43
C PHE A 107 -10.20 -27.38 1.13
N LEU A 108 -9.52 -27.43 -0.02
CA LEU A 108 -10.16 -27.22 -1.31
C LEU A 108 -11.18 -28.33 -1.63
N THR A 109 -10.90 -29.59 -1.30
CA THR A 109 -11.62 -30.73 -1.89
C THR A 109 -12.51 -31.52 -0.92
N SER A 110 -12.30 -31.39 0.38
CA SER A 110 -13.12 -32.07 1.41
C SER A 110 -14.53 -31.49 1.41
N LYS A 111 -15.55 -32.36 1.33
CA LYS A 111 -16.97 -31.96 1.44
C LYS A 111 -17.40 -31.67 2.87
N ASP A 112 -16.73 -32.29 3.84
CA ASP A 112 -17.12 -32.25 5.24
C ASP A 112 -16.50 -31.06 5.96
N GLU A 113 -15.18 -30.87 5.81
CA GLU A 113 -14.43 -29.82 6.50
C GLU A 113 -13.97 -28.68 5.58
N GLY A 114 -13.94 -28.92 4.26
CA GLY A 114 -13.44 -27.99 3.26
C GLY A 114 -14.53 -27.34 2.41
N LEU A 115 -14.17 -27.03 1.17
CA LEU A 115 -15.02 -26.38 0.17
C LEU A 115 -15.75 -27.40 -0.73
N GLY A 116 -15.27 -28.64 -0.81
CA GLY A 116 -15.89 -29.68 -1.61
C GLY A 116 -15.74 -29.51 -3.13
N LEU A 117 -14.66 -28.84 -3.58
CA LEU A 117 -14.35 -28.68 -5.00
C LEU A 117 -14.14 -30.04 -5.69
N ASP A 118 -14.48 -30.07 -6.98
CA ASP A 118 -14.22 -31.24 -7.82
C ASP A 118 -12.72 -31.35 -8.11
N LYS A 119 -12.12 -32.41 -7.58
CA LYS A 119 -10.68 -32.72 -7.70
C LYS A 119 -10.23 -32.82 -9.16
N SER A 120 -11.12 -33.26 -10.04
CA SER A 120 -10.88 -33.42 -11.48
C SER A 120 -10.88 -32.10 -12.26
N ARG A 121 -11.00 -30.96 -11.57
CA ARG A 121 -10.91 -29.61 -12.14
C ARG A 121 -9.70 -28.83 -11.63
N LEU A 122 -8.88 -29.44 -10.78
CA LEU A 122 -7.65 -28.83 -10.28
C LEU A 122 -6.49 -29.05 -11.25
N TYR A 123 -5.66 -28.01 -11.38
CA TYR A 123 -4.31 -28.04 -11.93
C TYR A 123 -3.37 -27.43 -10.90
N VAL A 124 -2.10 -27.79 -10.98
CA VAL A 124 -1.08 -27.34 -10.03
C VAL A 124 0.16 -26.90 -10.78
N THR A 125 0.83 -25.88 -10.28
CA THR A 125 2.15 -25.47 -10.74
C THR A 125 3.22 -25.70 -9.67
N ILE A 126 4.46 -25.92 -10.08
CA ILE A 126 5.63 -26.08 -9.22
C ILE A 126 6.85 -25.44 -9.87
N PHE A 127 7.86 -25.11 -9.06
CA PHE A 127 9.08 -24.50 -9.57
C PHE A 127 9.91 -25.45 -10.46
N GLU A 128 10.25 -25.00 -11.66
CA GLU A 128 11.02 -25.80 -12.64
C GLU A 128 12.54 -25.89 -12.37
N GLY A 129 13.04 -25.06 -11.46
CA GLY A 129 14.47 -24.99 -11.16
C GLY A 129 15.22 -23.96 -12.01
N ASP A 130 16.24 -23.34 -11.43
CA ASP A 130 17.13 -22.39 -12.08
C ASP A 130 18.56 -22.48 -11.50
N GLU A 131 19.36 -21.44 -11.70
CA GLU A 131 20.71 -21.35 -11.11
C GLU A 131 20.72 -21.17 -9.58
N ASN A 132 19.62 -20.74 -8.98
CA ASN A 132 19.48 -20.47 -7.56
C ASN A 132 18.97 -21.68 -6.78
N ALA A 133 18.07 -22.47 -7.36
CA ALA A 133 17.48 -23.63 -6.70
C ALA A 133 17.07 -24.74 -7.70
N PRO A 134 17.08 -26.01 -7.27
CA PRO A 134 16.70 -27.14 -8.12
C PRO A 134 15.19 -27.18 -8.39
N TYR A 135 14.81 -27.96 -9.40
CA TYR A 135 13.43 -28.38 -9.66
C TYR A 135 12.74 -28.90 -8.39
N ASP A 136 11.51 -28.46 -8.13
CA ASP A 136 10.77 -28.82 -6.91
C ASP A 136 10.08 -30.20 -6.99
N GLN A 137 10.92 -31.24 -7.05
CA GLN A 137 10.47 -32.63 -7.08
C GLN A 137 9.67 -33.01 -5.83
N GLU A 138 10.00 -32.43 -4.67
CA GLU A 138 9.33 -32.72 -3.40
C GLU A 138 7.85 -32.35 -3.47
N SER A 139 7.53 -31.13 -3.92
CA SER A 139 6.14 -30.70 -4.08
C SER A 139 5.39 -31.55 -5.12
N LYS A 140 6.05 -31.92 -6.24
CA LYS A 140 5.46 -32.82 -7.25
C LYS A 140 5.01 -34.15 -6.65
N ASP A 141 5.90 -34.79 -5.90
CA ASP A 141 5.63 -36.12 -5.32
C ASP A 141 4.49 -36.05 -4.28
N ILE A 142 4.44 -34.98 -3.49
CA ILE A 142 3.37 -34.76 -2.51
C ILE A 142 2.03 -34.53 -3.21
N TRP A 143 1.97 -33.74 -4.28
CA TRP A 143 0.75 -33.53 -5.06
C TRP A 143 0.22 -34.82 -5.69
N MET A 144 1.12 -35.64 -6.25
CA MET A 144 0.77 -36.96 -6.78
C MET A 144 0.23 -37.88 -5.66
N LYS A 145 0.82 -37.84 -4.47
CA LYS A 145 0.34 -38.55 -3.27
C LYS A 145 -1.06 -38.09 -2.83
N GLN A 146 -1.40 -36.81 -2.98
CA GLN A 146 -2.76 -36.30 -2.72
C GLN A 146 -3.77 -36.72 -3.81
N GLY A 147 -3.29 -37.21 -4.95
CA GLY A 147 -4.13 -37.71 -6.05
C GLY A 147 -4.28 -36.74 -7.22
N ILE A 148 -3.44 -35.71 -7.33
CA ILE A 148 -3.35 -34.89 -8.54
C ILE A 148 -2.59 -35.69 -9.62
N PRO A 149 -3.17 -35.89 -10.81
CA PRO A 149 -2.48 -36.57 -11.91
C PRO A 149 -1.22 -35.82 -12.35
N GLU A 150 -0.16 -36.55 -12.69
CA GLU A 150 1.11 -35.96 -13.13
C GLU A 150 0.95 -35.02 -14.34
N ASN A 151 0.06 -35.34 -15.28
CA ASN A 151 -0.22 -34.52 -16.46
C ASN A 151 -0.97 -33.21 -16.16
N ARG A 152 -1.23 -32.89 -14.88
CA ARG A 152 -1.82 -31.64 -14.40
C ARG A 152 -0.92 -30.89 -13.42
N ILE A 153 0.33 -31.32 -13.29
CA ILE A 153 1.37 -30.65 -12.51
C ILE A 153 2.35 -30.04 -13.52
N TYR A 154 2.32 -28.72 -13.65
CA TYR A 154 3.14 -27.97 -14.61
C TYR A 154 4.32 -27.34 -13.91
N ALA A 155 5.52 -27.52 -14.44
CA ALA A 155 6.71 -26.86 -13.92
C ALA A 155 6.86 -25.49 -14.60
N LEU A 156 6.98 -24.41 -13.82
CA LEU A 156 7.07 -23.03 -14.32
C LEU A 156 8.35 -22.31 -13.81
N PRO A 157 8.82 -21.26 -14.52
CA PRO A 157 10.00 -20.50 -14.15
C PRO A 157 9.82 -19.72 -12.84
N ALA A 158 10.93 -19.11 -12.37
CA ALA A 158 10.96 -18.32 -11.14
C ALA A 158 9.97 -17.14 -11.14
N ASP A 159 9.68 -16.55 -12.30
CA ASP A 159 8.72 -15.45 -12.43
C ASP A 159 7.29 -15.85 -11.99
N ASP A 160 6.97 -17.14 -12.05
CA ASP A 160 5.66 -17.70 -11.67
C ASP A 160 5.72 -18.48 -10.35
N ASN A 161 6.78 -19.27 -10.12
CA ASN A 161 6.85 -20.20 -8.99
C ASN A 161 8.04 -19.97 -8.04
N TRP A 162 8.45 -18.72 -7.87
CA TRP A 162 9.42 -18.33 -6.85
C TRP A 162 8.99 -17.08 -6.11
N TRP A 163 9.18 -17.07 -4.80
CA TRP A 163 8.92 -15.88 -3.98
C TRP A 163 10.18 -15.40 -3.26
N SER A 164 10.35 -14.08 -3.21
CA SER A 164 11.42 -13.39 -2.49
C SER A 164 10.96 -11.98 -2.09
N PRO A 165 11.32 -11.46 -0.91
CA PRO A 165 11.01 -10.09 -0.47
C PRO A 165 11.86 -9.02 -1.19
N GLY A 166 12.74 -9.44 -2.11
CA GLY A 166 13.67 -8.60 -2.86
C GLY A 166 14.95 -9.35 -3.20
N ASP A 167 16.07 -8.64 -3.19
CA ASP A 167 17.41 -9.24 -3.43
C ASP A 167 18.03 -9.89 -2.19
N ASN A 168 17.44 -9.67 -1.01
CA ASN A 168 17.96 -10.14 0.27
C ASN A 168 16.84 -10.70 1.15
N GLY A 169 17.10 -11.82 1.83
CA GLY A 169 16.22 -12.42 2.83
C GLY A 169 15.70 -13.83 2.47
N PRO A 170 14.78 -14.38 3.29
CA PRO A 170 14.13 -15.67 3.06
C PRO A 170 13.40 -15.72 1.73
N CYS A 171 13.58 -16.82 1.00
CA CYS A 171 12.96 -17.04 -0.30
C CYS A 171 12.74 -18.54 -0.54
N GLY A 172 12.01 -18.88 -1.58
CA GLY A 172 11.87 -20.28 -1.98
C GLY A 172 10.82 -20.51 -3.07
N PRO A 173 10.67 -21.79 -3.46
CA PRO A 173 9.72 -22.18 -4.49
C PRO A 173 8.29 -21.99 -4.01
N CYS A 174 7.39 -21.78 -4.96
CA CYS A 174 5.96 -21.74 -4.75
C CYS A 174 5.29 -22.90 -5.48
N SER A 175 4.11 -23.30 -5.00
CA SER A 175 3.21 -24.19 -5.71
C SER A 175 1.82 -23.59 -5.70
N GLU A 176 1.26 -23.35 -6.88
CA GLU A 176 -0.04 -22.69 -7.01
C GLU A 176 -1.09 -23.67 -7.49
N MET A 177 -2.32 -23.49 -7.04
CA MET A 177 -3.47 -24.31 -7.40
C MET A 177 -4.41 -23.49 -8.25
N PHE A 178 -4.73 -24.07 -9.40
CA PHE A 178 -5.64 -23.48 -10.37
C PHE A 178 -6.90 -24.33 -10.50
N TYR A 179 -8.01 -23.68 -10.81
CA TYR A 179 -9.30 -24.33 -10.97
C TYR A 179 -9.92 -24.02 -12.33
N ASP A 180 -10.37 -25.07 -13.03
CA ASP A 180 -11.19 -24.97 -14.23
C ASP A 180 -12.53 -24.32 -13.88
N MET A 181 -12.80 -23.10 -14.35
CA MET A 181 -14.04 -22.37 -14.11
C MET A 181 -15.21 -22.89 -14.96
N VAL A 182 -14.94 -23.47 -16.13
CA VAL A 182 -15.98 -23.92 -17.07
C VAL A 182 -16.35 -25.39 -16.89
N GLY A 183 -15.44 -26.20 -16.33
CA GLY A 183 -15.65 -27.61 -16.02
C GLY A 183 -15.57 -28.55 -17.21
N SER A 184 -15.20 -28.03 -18.38
CA SER A 184 -15.08 -28.78 -19.64
C SER A 184 -13.67 -28.68 -20.24
N THR A 185 -12.69 -28.17 -19.48
CA THR A 185 -11.36 -27.89 -20.02
C THR A 185 -10.54 -29.17 -20.19
N GLY A 186 -10.77 -30.18 -19.34
CA GLY A 186 -10.15 -31.51 -19.47
C GLY A 186 -8.65 -31.50 -19.17
N ASP A 187 -7.92 -32.47 -19.71
CA ASP A 187 -6.46 -32.50 -19.57
C ASP A 187 -5.81 -31.61 -20.64
N LEU A 188 -4.92 -30.72 -20.22
CA LEU A 188 -4.22 -29.78 -21.09
C LEU A 188 -2.74 -30.13 -21.15
N ASP A 189 -2.12 -29.91 -22.30
CA ASP A 189 -0.67 -29.79 -22.36
C ASP A 189 -0.22 -28.45 -21.76
N HIS A 190 1.10 -28.25 -21.67
CA HIS A 190 1.67 -27.06 -21.03
C HIS A 190 1.20 -25.76 -21.72
N GLU A 191 1.26 -25.68 -23.05
CA GLU A 191 0.79 -24.49 -23.79
C GLU A 191 -0.72 -24.28 -23.64
N GLY A 192 -1.51 -25.36 -23.65
CA GLY A 192 -2.94 -25.33 -23.41
C GLY A 192 -3.28 -24.77 -22.03
N PHE A 193 -2.56 -25.19 -20.99
CA PHE A 193 -2.71 -24.68 -19.62
C PHE A 193 -2.43 -23.18 -19.55
N LEU A 194 -1.28 -22.72 -20.05
CA LEU A 194 -0.94 -21.29 -20.08
C LEU A 194 -1.98 -20.47 -20.88
N SER A 195 -2.47 -21.02 -21.99
CA SER A 195 -3.54 -20.40 -22.78
C SER A 195 -4.85 -20.29 -21.98
N ALA A 196 -5.21 -21.32 -21.22
CA ALA A 196 -6.41 -21.35 -20.39
C ALA A 196 -6.33 -20.36 -19.22
N VAL A 197 -5.15 -20.23 -18.60
CA VAL A 197 -4.89 -19.20 -17.57
C VAL A 197 -5.02 -17.80 -18.16
N LYS A 198 -4.40 -17.55 -19.32
CA LYS A 198 -4.50 -16.26 -20.03
C LYS A 198 -5.92 -15.92 -20.47
N LYS A 199 -6.73 -16.92 -20.83
CA LYS A 199 -8.14 -16.77 -21.20
C LYS A 199 -9.09 -16.78 -20.00
N GLU A 200 -8.56 -16.94 -18.79
CA GLU A 200 -9.32 -16.96 -17.53
C GLU A 200 -10.37 -18.08 -17.46
N THR A 201 -10.21 -19.13 -18.28
CA THR A 201 -11.03 -20.35 -18.15
C THR A 201 -10.51 -21.24 -17.03
N VAL A 202 -9.24 -21.07 -16.66
CA VAL A 202 -8.58 -21.66 -15.51
C VAL A 202 -7.99 -20.51 -14.69
N ILE A 203 -8.29 -20.43 -13.39
CA ILE A 203 -7.81 -19.34 -12.54
C ILE A 203 -7.07 -19.88 -11.31
N GLU A 204 -6.04 -19.17 -10.89
CA GLU A 204 -5.33 -19.41 -9.64
C GLU A 204 -6.24 -19.07 -8.45
N ILE A 205 -6.41 -20.03 -7.54
CA ILE A 205 -7.27 -19.92 -6.35
C ILE A 205 -6.51 -20.02 -5.03
N TRP A 206 -5.27 -20.48 -5.05
CA TRP A 206 -4.43 -20.68 -3.88
C TRP A 206 -2.95 -20.73 -4.26
N ASN A 207 -2.07 -20.24 -3.39
CA ASN A 207 -0.62 -20.35 -3.51
C ASN A 207 -0.01 -20.81 -2.18
N ASP A 208 0.88 -21.81 -2.24
CA ASP A 208 1.74 -22.25 -1.15
C ASP A 208 3.20 -21.85 -1.42
N VAL A 209 3.75 -20.95 -0.61
CA VAL A 209 5.13 -20.48 -0.68
C VAL A 209 5.99 -21.19 0.37
N PHE A 210 7.10 -21.78 -0.07
CA PHE A 210 7.99 -22.59 0.76
C PHE A 210 9.34 -21.92 0.98
N MET A 211 9.41 -20.99 1.92
CA MET A 211 10.66 -20.32 2.27
C MET A 211 11.65 -21.30 2.91
N GLU A 212 12.66 -21.72 2.15
CA GLU A 212 13.72 -22.62 2.62
C GLU A 212 15.14 -22.18 2.25
N TYR A 213 15.28 -21.07 1.52
CA TYR A 213 16.55 -20.53 1.06
C TYR A 213 16.78 -19.10 1.58
N GLU A 214 18.04 -18.75 1.82
CA GLU A 214 18.46 -17.37 2.09
C GLU A 214 19.01 -16.77 0.80
N LYS A 215 18.47 -15.62 0.39
CA LYS A 215 18.97 -14.83 -0.74
C LYS A 215 19.84 -13.69 -0.23
N LYS A 216 20.95 -13.43 -0.93
CA LYS A 216 21.78 -12.25 -0.72
C LYS A 216 22.28 -11.71 -2.05
N ASP A 217 22.13 -10.41 -2.26
CA ASP A 217 22.56 -9.70 -3.48
C ASP A 217 22.05 -10.39 -4.76
N GLY A 218 20.79 -10.83 -4.76
CA GLY A 218 20.17 -11.45 -5.92
C GLY A 218 20.38 -12.96 -6.02
N LYS A 219 21.21 -13.58 -5.17
CA LYS A 219 21.58 -15.01 -5.29
C LYS A 219 21.24 -15.82 -4.04
N VAL A 220 20.84 -17.07 -4.22
CA VAL A 220 20.71 -18.01 -3.11
C VAL A 220 22.09 -18.37 -2.56
N ILE A 221 22.29 -18.16 -1.26
CA ILE A 221 23.57 -18.41 -0.57
C ILE A 221 23.54 -19.64 0.33
N GLY A 222 22.38 -20.25 0.53
CA GLY A 222 22.22 -21.45 1.34
C GLY A 222 20.78 -21.67 1.79
N LYS A 223 20.57 -22.72 2.59
CA LYS A 223 19.27 -23.02 3.19
C LYS A 223 19.04 -22.23 4.49
N LEU A 224 17.79 -21.86 4.75
CA LEU A 224 17.38 -21.25 6.00
C LEU A 224 17.48 -22.26 7.16
N LYS A 225 17.81 -21.75 8.35
CA LYS A 225 17.73 -22.52 9.60
C LYS A 225 16.28 -22.83 9.97
N GLN A 226 15.40 -21.87 9.73
CA GLN A 226 13.96 -21.97 9.94
C GLN A 226 13.27 -22.00 8.58
N LYS A 227 12.64 -23.12 8.24
CA LYS A 227 11.78 -23.20 7.06
C LYS A 227 10.41 -22.64 7.41
N ASN A 228 9.86 -21.80 6.54
CA ASN A 228 8.54 -21.23 6.74
C ASN A 228 7.59 -21.64 5.61
N VAL A 229 6.31 -21.68 5.94
CA VAL A 229 5.22 -21.78 4.95
C VAL A 229 4.43 -20.49 5.03
N ASP A 230 4.17 -19.91 3.87
CA ASP A 230 3.25 -18.80 3.66
C ASP A 230 2.22 -19.26 2.63
N THR A 231 0.93 -19.11 2.94
CA THR A 231 -0.12 -19.42 1.98
C THR A 231 -0.97 -18.19 1.72
N GLY A 232 -1.51 -18.12 0.51
CA GLY A 232 -2.40 -17.04 0.11
C GLY A 232 -3.52 -17.55 -0.80
N ALA A 233 -4.76 -17.25 -0.43
CA ALA A 233 -5.94 -17.61 -1.20
C ALA A 233 -6.91 -16.43 -1.26
N GLY A 234 -7.17 -15.93 -2.48
CA GLY A 234 -8.06 -14.80 -2.70
C GLY A 234 -9.53 -15.19 -2.49
N LEU A 235 -10.17 -14.61 -1.47
CA LEU A 235 -11.56 -14.91 -1.11
C LEU A 235 -12.53 -14.65 -2.26
N GLU A 236 -12.30 -13.59 -3.04
CA GLU A 236 -13.12 -13.20 -4.19
C GLU A 236 -13.10 -14.25 -5.28
N ARG A 237 -11.91 -14.78 -5.60
CA ARG A 237 -11.74 -15.82 -6.62
C ARG A 237 -12.39 -17.12 -6.16
N ILE A 238 -12.14 -17.53 -4.92
CA ILE A 238 -12.76 -18.73 -4.34
C ILE A 238 -14.28 -18.59 -4.27
N SER A 239 -14.80 -17.41 -3.90
CA SER A 239 -16.24 -17.16 -3.86
C SER A 239 -16.88 -17.29 -5.23
N ALA A 240 -16.23 -16.78 -6.29
CA ALA A 240 -16.69 -16.95 -7.66
C ALA A 240 -16.78 -18.43 -8.05
N VAL A 241 -15.73 -19.21 -7.77
CA VAL A 241 -15.70 -20.66 -8.01
C VAL A 241 -16.85 -21.36 -7.27
N MET A 242 -16.97 -21.10 -5.97
CA MET A 242 -17.94 -21.76 -5.08
C MET A 242 -19.40 -21.37 -5.35
N GLN A 243 -19.63 -20.32 -6.12
CA GLN A 243 -20.95 -19.85 -6.53
C GLN A 243 -21.21 -20.10 -8.02
N GLY A 244 -20.28 -20.72 -8.74
CA GLY A 244 -20.39 -20.98 -10.17
C GLY A 244 -20.46 -19.70 -11.01
N GLN A 245 -19.87 -18.61 -10.52
CA GLN A 245 -19.86 -17.31 -11.18
C GLN A 245 -18.59 -17.14 -12.01
N LYS A 246 -18.65 -16.32 -13.06
CA LYS A 246 -17.50 -16.08 -13.94
C LYS A 246 -16.49 -15.10 -13.34
N THR A 247 -16.97 -14.25 -12.45
CA THR A 247 -16.17 -13.14 -11.90
C THR A 247 -16.48 -12.96 -10.41
N GLY A 248 -15.56 -12.36 -9.65
CA GLY A 248 -15.84 -11.97 -8.27
C GLY A 248 -16.95 -10.90 -8.16
N TYR A 249 -17.19 -10.11 -9.22
CA TYR A 249 -18.25 -9.09 -9.27
C TYR A 249 -19.67 -9.66 -9.29
N GLU A 250 -19.82 -10.95 -9.60
CA GLU A 250 -21.10 -11.66 -9.62
C GLU A 250 -21.38 -12.44 -8.33
N THR A 251 -20.47 -12.36 -7.35
CA THR A 251 -20.62 -13.04 -6.05
C THR A 251 -21.54 -12.31 -5.09
N ASP A 252 -21.96 -12.97 -4.02
CA ASP A 252 -22.73 -12.39 -2.91
C ASP A 252 -22.15 -11.09 -2.34
N MET A 253 -20.83 -10.92 -2.40
CA MET A 253 -20.16 -9.71 -1.92
C MET A 253 -20.50 -8.49 -2.78
N LEU A 254 -20.48 -8.64 -4.11
CA LEU A 254 -20.42 -7.52 -5.05
C LEU A 254 -21.64 -7.42 -5.96
N LYS A 255 -22.35 -8.53 -6.20
CA LYS A 255 -23.51 -8.58 -7.08
C LYS A 255 -24.62 -7.59 -6.67
N PRO A 256 -24.97 -7.41 -5.38
CA PRO A 256 -26.00 -6.44 -5.00
C PRO A 256 -25.66 -5.01 -5.42
N VAL A 257 -24.37 -4.64 -5.39
CA VAL A 257 -23.91 -3.31 -5.84
C VAL A 257 -23.90 -3.22 -7.36
N MET A 258 -23.48 -4.29 -8.05
CA MET A 258 -23.56 -4.36 -9.50
C MET A 258 -25.00 -4.22 -10.01
N ASP A 259 -25.95 -4.90 -9.37
CA ASP A 259 -27.37 -4.81 -9.70
C ASP A 259 -27.90 -3.38 -9.43
N MET A 260 -27.55 -2.79 -8.28
CA MET A 260 -27.88 -1.40 -7.95
C MET A 260 -27.40 -0.41 -9.02
N ILE A 261 -26.16 -0.56 -9.51
CA ILE A 261 -25.63 0.27 -10.59
C ILE A 261 -26.40 0.04 -11.90
N ARG A 262 -26.67 -1.22 -12.26
CA ARG A 262 -27.39 -1.57 -13.49
C ARG A 262 -28.80 -1.01 -13.54
N GLU A 263 -29.49 -0.97 -12.39
CA GLU A 263 -30.85 -0.44 -12.28
C GLU A 263 -30.92 1.09 -12.39
N ASN A 264 -29.84 1.79 -12.01
CA ASN A 264 -29.80 3.25 -11.98
C ASN A 264 -28.99 3.88 -13.13
N ALA A 265 -28.24 3.09 -13.91
CA ALA A 265 -27.43 3.59 -15.01
C ALA A 265 -28.30 4.01 -16.22
N LYS A 266 -28.01 5.18 -16.78
CA LYS A 266 -28.62 5.64 -18.05
C LYS A 266 -28.00 4.95 -19.26
N HIS A 267 -26.72 4.60 -19.14
CA HIS A 267 -25.96 3.88 -20.15
C HIS A 267 -25.16 2.80 -19.46
N LEU A 268 -25.48 1.53 -19.74
CA LEU A 268 -24.79 0.41 -19.10
C LEU A 268 -23.48 0.10 -19.83
N ASP A 269 -22.40 0.10 -19.06
CA ASP A 269 -21.09 -0.43 -19.44
C ASP A 269 -20.56 -1.26 -18.26
N ASP A 270 -20.52 -2.59 -18.42
CA ASP A 270 -20.17 -3.51 -17.33
C ASP A 270 -18.75 -3.25 -16.81
N LEU A 271 -17.81 -2.86 -17.67
CA LEU A 271 -16.45 -2.51 -17.25
C LEU A 271 -16.45 -1.31 -16.31
N SER A 272 -17.12 -0.23 -16.72
CA SER A 272 -17.27 0.97 -15.88
C SER A 272 -17.98 0.64 -14.56
N ALA A 273 -19.03 -0.20 -14.59
CA ALA A 273 -19.74 -0.60 -13.39
C ALA A 273 -18.83 -1.35 -12.41
N ARG A 274 -18.05 -2.32 -12.89
CA ARG A 274 -17.08 -3.07 -12.07
C ARG A 274 -16.03 -2.17 -11.44
N ILE A 275 -15.49 -1.21 -12.21
CA ILE A 275 -14.52 -0.22 -11.69
C ILE A 275 -15.14 0.62 -10.57
N VAL A 276 -16.40 1.06 -10.71
CA VAL A 276 -17.12 1.78 -9.65
C VAL A 276 -17.24 0.91 -8.39
N VAL A 277 -17.70 -0.33 -8.52
CA VAL A 277 -17.85 -1.26 -7.38
C VAL A 277 -16.52 -1.46 -6.66
N ASP A 278 -15.46 -1.80 -7.38
CA ASP A 278 -14.13 -2.05 -6.82
C ASP A 278 -13.58 -0.80 -6.10
N HIS A 279 -13.57 0.34 -6.77
CA HIS A 279 -12.93 1.53 -6.23
C HIS A 279 -13.70 2.15 -5.06
N VAL A 280 -15.04 2.08 -5.06
CA VAL A 280 -15.83 2.52 -3.90
C VAL A 280 -15.62 1.57 -2.72
N ARG A 281 -15.55 0.25 -2.95
CA ARG A 281 -15.20 -0.74 -1.92
C ARG A 281 -13.81 -0.47 -1.34
N ALA A 282 -12.80 -0.34 -2.18
CA ALA A 282 -11.43 -0.07 -1.76
C ALA A 282 -11.31 1.27 -1.00
N SER A 283 -11.98 2.32 -1.47
CA SER A 283 -12.02 3.62 -0.78
C SER A 283 -12.68 3.52 0.59
N THR A 284 -13.78 2.77 0.70
CA THR A 284 -14.48 2.52 1.97
C THR A 284 -13.54 1.85 2.97
N MET A 285 -12.84 0.80 2.55
CA MET A 285 -11.93 0.07 3.42
C MET A 285 -10.69 0.90 3.82
N LEU A 286 -10.11 1.65 2.88
CA LEU A 286 -8.99 2.55 3.17
C LEU A 286 -9.36 3.66 4.17
N ILE A 287 -10.54 4.28 4.00
CA ILE A 287 -11.01 5.30 4.94
C ILE A 287 -11.27 4.68 6.32
N SER A 288 -11.82 3.46 6.37
CA SER A 288 -12.02 2.75 7.64
C SER A 288 -10.73 2.47 8.41
N ASP A 289 -9.61 2.31 7.70
CA ASP A 289 -8.26 2.15 8.28
C ASP A 289 -7.50 3.48 8.42
N GLY A 290 -8.22 4.61 8.38
CA GLY A 290 -7.70 5.94 8.74
C GLY A 290 -7.04 6.72 7.60
N VAL A 291 -7.12 6.25 6.35
CA VAL A 291 -6.57 6.98 5.21
C VAL A 291 -7.49 8.13 4.81
N ILE A 292 -6.92 9.33 4.62
CA ILE A 292 -7.64 10.54 4.19
C ILE A 292 -7.12 11.00 2.82
N PRO A 293 -7.98 11.47 1.89
CA PRO A 293 -7.56 11.94 0.58
C PRO A 293 -6.50 13.07 0.66
N ALA A 294 -5.35 12.88 0.00
CA ALA A 294 -4.22 13.80 0.02
C ALA A 294 -3.48 13.84 -1.33
N ASN A 295 -2.45 14.68 -1.45
CA ASN A 295 -1.65 14.82 -2.68
C ASN A 295 -0.49 13.81 -2.77
N LYS A 296 -0.19 13.05 -1.71
CA LYS A 296 0.97 12.16 -1.62
C LYS A 296 0.64 10.85 -0.90
N SER A 297 1.50 9.85 -1.10
CA SER A 297 1.48 8.56 -0.38
C SER A 297 0.10 7.86 -0.41
N GLN A 298 -0.34 7.25 0.69
CA GLN A 298 -1.62 6.54 0.77
C GLN A 298 -2.81 7.44 0.42
N GLY A 299 -2.79 8.70 0.87
CA GLY A 299 -3.87 9.65 0.60
C GLY A 299 -3.99 10.03 -0.88
N TYR A 300 -2.89 10.00 -1.64
CA TYR A 300 -2.92 10.15 -3.11
C TYR A 300 -3.64 8.97 -3.76
N VAL A 301 -3.36 7.75 -3.32
CA VAL A 301 -4.01 6.55 -3.86
C VAL A 301 -5.51 6.57 -3.56
N LEU A 302 -5.91 6.84 -2.31
CA LEU A 302 -7.32 6.96 -1.94
C LEU A 302 -8.02 8.03 -2.80
N ARG A 303 -7.40 9.20 -2.94
CA ARG A 303 -7.93 10.25 -3.82
C ARG A 303 -8.11 9.75 -5.25
N ARG A 304 -7.11 9.05 -5.81
CA ARG A 304 -7.17 8.53 -7.19
C ARG A 304 -8.34 7.56 -7.35
N LEU A 305 -8.53 6.63 -6.42
CA LEU A 305 -9.63 5.66 -6.43
C LEU A 305 -11.01 6.36 -6.39
N ILE A 306 -11.20 7.30 -5.44
CA ILE A 306 -12.44 8.07 -5.34
C ILE A 306 -12.72 8.81 -6.66
N ARG A 307 -11.74 9.54 -7.19
CA ARG A 307 -11.92 10.32 -8.43
C ARG A 307 -12.22 9.44 -9.64
N ARG A 308 -11.54 8.31 -9.78
CA ARG A 308 -11.78 7.35 -10.86
C ARG A 308 -13.18 6.73 -10.75
N SER A 309 -13.62 6.37 -9.54
CA SER A 309 -15.01 5.90 -9.33
C SER A 309 -16.05 6.97 -9.69
N VAL A 310 -15.87 8.23 -9.25
CA VAL A 310 -16.79 9.34 -9.56
C VAL A 310 -16.84 9.62 -11.06
N PHE A 311 -15.70 9.53 -11.76
CA PHE A 311 -15.68 9.65 -13.22
C PHE A 311 -16.56 8.59 -13.89
N TYR A 312 -16.38 7.31 -13.54
CA TYR A 312 -17.17 6.23 -14.13
C TYR A 312 -18.65 6.26 -13.71
N MET A 313 -18.97 6.71 -12.50
CA MET A 313 -20.37 6.95 -12.11
C MET A 313 -21.04 7.98 -13.02
N LYS A 314 -20.36 9.09 -13.34
CA LYS A 314 -20.86 10.10 -14.29
C LYS A 314 -20.99 9.55 -15.71
N LYS A 315 -20.03 8.74 -16.17
CA LYS A 315 -20.07 8.09 -17.49
C LYS A 315 -21.29 7.16 -17.63
N LEU A 316 -21.62 6.41 -16.58
CA LEU A 316 -22.81 5.56 -16.52
C LEU A 316 -24.12 6.37 -16.40
N GLY A 317 -24.03 7.68 -16.16
CA GLY A 317 -25.17 8.57 -15.98
C GLY A 317 -25.91 8.37 -14.65
N LEU A 318 -25.22 7.82 -13.63
CA LEU A 318 -25.76 7.61 -12.30
C LEU A 318 -26.00 8.95 -11.59
N ASP A 319 -26.97 8.97 -10.68
CA ASP A 319 -27.29 10.15 -9.88
C ASP A 319 -26.28 10.34 -8.73
N ASP A 320 -26.05 11.61 -8.32
CA ASP A 320 -25.06 12.01 -7.31
C ASP A 320 -25.24 11.34 -5.93
N GLY A 321 -26.41 10.72 -5.66
CA GLY A 321 -26.69 10.00 -4.41
C GLY A 321 -26.13 8.58 -4.35
N ILE A 322 -25.85 7.96 -5.50
CA ILE A 322 -25.58 6.51 -5.60
C ILE A 322 -24.35 6.09 -4.79
N ALA A 323 -23.31 6.94 -4.74
CA ALA A 323 -22.07 6.65 -4.02
C ALA A 323 -22.35 6.37 -2.53
N ASN A 324 -23.27 7.12 -1.93
CA ASN A 324 -23.63 6.94 -0.52
C ASN A 324 -24.33 5.60 -0.28
N GLU A 325 -25.19 5.17 -1.20
CA GLU A 325 -25.88 3.88 -1.13
C GLU A 325 -24.89 2.72 -1.23
N ILE A 326 -23.95 2.80 -2.17
CA ILE A 326 -22.87 1.81 -2.34
C ILE A 326 -21.98 1.75 -1.08
N ILE A 327 -21.57 2.90 -0.54
CA ILE A 327 -20.76 2.97 0.69
C ILE A 327 -21.53 2.35 1.87
N ASN A 328 -22.80 2.69 2.05
CA ASN A 328 -23.62 2.15 3.12
C ASN A 328 -23.82 0.63 2.99
N TYR A 329 -23.96 0.12 1.77
CA TYR A 329 -23.96 -1.32 1.53
C TYR A 329 -22.67 -1.98 2.04
N PHE A 330 -21.50 -1.44 1.69
CA PHE A 330 -20.23 -2.01 2.14
C PHE A 330 -20.02 -1.86 3.66
N ILE A 331 -20.45 -0.75 4.27
CA ILE A 331 -20.43 -0.59 5.73
C ILE A 331 -21.24 -1.71 6.38
N ASN A 332 -22.47 -1.94 5.92
CA ASN A 332 -23.33 -2.99 6.47
C ASN A 332 -22.74 -4.38 6.25
N PHE A 333 -22.25 -4.66 5.03
CA PHE A 333 -21.66 -5.94 4.67
C PHE A 333 -20.44 -6.27 5.55
N TYR A 334 -19.57 -5.29 5.80
CA TYR A 334 -18.32 -5.49 6.54
C TYR A 334 -18.40 -5.30 8.04
N SER A 335 -19.42 -4.61 8.57
CA SER A 335 -19.51 -4.25 9.99
C SER A 335 -19.31 -5.41 10.98
N ASN A 336 -19.80 -6.61 10.65
CA ASN A 336 -19.64 -7.80 11.49
C ASN A 336 -18.21 -8.36 11.46
N THR A 337 -17.54 -8.29 10.31
CA THR A 337 -16.17 -8.82 10.12
C THR A 337 -15.12 -7.80 10.55
N TYR A 338 -15.35 -6.52 10.25
CA TYR A 338 -14.46 -5.39 10.50
C TYR A 338 -15.26 -4.25 11.16
N PRO A 339 -15.41 -4.26 12.50
CA PRO A 339 -16.19 -3.24 13.21
C PRO A 339 -15.69 -1.81 13.01
N SER A 340 -14.41 -1.62 12.65
CA SER A 340 -13.82 -0.30 12.35
C SER A 340 -14.52 0.43 11.20
N VAL A 341 -15.15 -0.30 10.27
CA VAL A 341 -15.86 0.29 9.13
C VAL A 341 -17.09 1.08 9.57
N ALA A 342 -17.75 0.70 10.67
CA ALA A 342 -18.98 1.33 11.13
C ALA A 342 -18.77 2.59 11.99
N VAL A 343 -17.54 2.86 12.45
CA VAL A 343 -17.25 3.97 13.39
C VAL A 343 -16.67 5.22 12.72
N VAL A 344 -16.29 5.12 11.45
CA VAL A 344 -15.71 6.24 10.68
C VAL A 344 -16.79 6.86 9.79
N ASP A 345 -16.80 8.19 9.68
CA ASP A 345 -17.69 8.90 8.77
C ASP A 345 -17.16 8.86 7.32
N ILE A 346 -17.23 7.65 6.73
CA ILE A 346 -16.73 7.35 5.39
C ILE A 346 -17.48 8.17 4.33
N VAL A 347 -18.80 8.31 4.50
CA VAL A 347 -19.67 9.04 3.57
C VAL A 347 -19.23 10.50 3.46
N THR A 348 -18.99 11.18 4.58
CA THR A 348 -18.56 12.60 4.54
C THR A 348 -17.19 12.76 3.89
N ILE A 349 -16.23 11.86 4.18
CA ILE A 349 -14.88 11.93 3.60
C ILE A 349 -14.94 11.74 2.07
N PHE A 350 -15.69 10.73 1.61
CA PHE A 350 -15.86 10.45 0.19
C PHE A 350 -16.53 11.63 -0.53
N LYS A 351 -17.66 12.10 0.00
CA LYS A 351 -18.43 13.22 -0.56
C LYS A 351 -17.62 14.51 -0.63
N THR A 352 -16.78 14.77 0.36
CA THR A 352 -15.89 15.94 0.36
C THR A 352 -14.90 15.89 -0.81
N GLU A 353 -14.33 14.73 -1.11
CA GLU A 353 -13.41 14.58 -2.25
C GLU A 353 -14.15 14.59 -3.59
N GLU A 354 -15.34 14.00 -3.68
CA GLU A 354 -16.22 14.07 -4.86
C GLU A 354 -16.55 15.53 -5.24
N GLN A 355 -16.89 16.37 -4.27
CA GLN A 355 -17.17 17.80 -4.49
C GLN A 355 -15.93 18.53 -5.01
N LYS A 356 -14.76 18.29 -4.42
CA LYS A 356 -13.48 18.85 -4.90
C LYS A 356 -13.17 18.40 -6.32
N PHE A 357 -13.43 17.14 -6.63
CA PHE A 357 -13.19 16.59 -7.95
C PHE A 357 -14.16 17.15 -9.00
N SER A 358 -15.42 17.37 -8.65
CA SER A 358 -16.37 18.02 -9.57
C SER A 358 -15.92 19.42 -10.00
N THR A 359 -15.35 20.22 -9.10
CA THR A 359 -14.71 21.49 -9.45
C THR A 359 -13.49 21.28 -10.35
N THR A 360 -12.65 20.29 -10.02
CA THR A 360 -11.46 19.92 -10.81
C THR A 360 -11.83 19.54 -12.24
N LEU A 361 -12.90 18.76 -12.43
CA LEU A 361 -13.41 18.38 -13.74
C LEU A 361 -13.89 19.57 -14.56
N ASN A 362 -14.60 20.52 -13.94
CA ASN A 362 -15.08 21.72 -14.62
C ASN A 362 -13.92 22.60 -15.10
N ASP A 363 -12.88 22.75 -14.28
CA ASP A 363 -11.72 23.56 -14.64
C ASP A 363 -10.84 22.85 -15.67
N GLY A 364 -10.58 21.55 -15.50
CA GLY A 364 -9.85 20.75 -16.49
C GLY A 364 -10.56 20.68 -17.85
N LYS A 365 -11.90 20.64 -17.89
CA LYS A 365 -12.66 20.77 -19.15
C LYS A 365 -12.38 22.11 -19.84
N LYS A 366 -12.37 23.23 -19.11
CA LYS A 366 -12.03 24.54 -19.69
C LYS A 366 -10.61 24.58 -20.24
N GLU A 367 -9.66 23.96 -19.56
CA GLU A 367 -8.27 23.88 -20.03
C GLU A 367 -8.11 22.95 -21.24
N PHE A 368 -8.86 21.86 -21.29
CA PHE A 368 -8.95 21.00 -22.47
C PHE A 368 -9.48 21.77 -23.69
N GLU A 369 -10.53 22.59 -23.53
CA GLU A 369 -11.04 23.46 -24.60
C GLU A 369 -9.98 24.44 -25.14
N LYS A 370 -8.98 24.81 -24.33
CA LYS A 370 -7.86 25.67 -24.76
C LYS A 370 -6.74 24.92 -25.50
N GLY A 371 -6.85 23.60 -25.64
CA GLY A 371 -5.83 22.76 -26.26
C GLY A 371 -4.64 22.45 -25.35
N THR A 372 -4.86 22.43 -24.03
CA THR A 372 -3.81 22.09 -23.05
C THR A 372 -3.34 20.65 -23.26
N ASP A 373 -2.03 20.44 -23.18
CA ASP A 373 -1.41 19.13 -23.32
C ASP A 373 -1.97 18.11 -22.28
N PRO A 374 -2.31 16.87 -22.69
CA PRO A 374 -2.88 15.85 -21.80
C PRO A 374 -2.05 15.53 -20.56
N PHE A 375 -0.72 15.58 -20.67
CA PHE A 375 0.16 15.37 -19.51
C PHE A 375 0.05 16.55 -18.53
N VAL A 376 -0.06 17.79 -19.02
CA VAL A 376 -0.31 18.96 -18.16
C VAL A 376 -1.70 18.90 -17.53
N LEU A 377 -2.73 18.50 -18.28
CA LEU A 377 -4.08 18.28 -17.75
C LEU A 377 -4.07 17.28 -16.59
N ALA A 378 -3.39 16.13 -16.75
CA ALA A 378 -3.30 15.12 -15.72
C ALA A 378 -2.47 15.55 -14.51
N THR A 379 -1.28 16.12 -14.73
CA THR A 379 -0.32 16.41 -13.64
C THR A 379 -0.59 17.71 -12.91
N THR A 380 -1.01 18.76 -13.63
CA THR A 380 -1.19 20.11 -13.07
C THR A 380 -2.63 20.34 -12.66
N TYR A 381 -3.57 20.01 -13.54
CA TYR A 381 -5.00 20.25 -13.30
C TYR A 381 -5.71 19.04 -12.67
N GLY A 382 -5.04 17.90 -12.51
CA GLY A 382 -5.65 16.69 -11.93
C GLY A 382 -6.80 16.14 -12.77
N PHE A 383 -6.82 16.44 -14.06
CA PHE A 383 -7.84 16.06 -15.02
C PHE A 383 -7.53 14.68 -15.60
N PRO A 384 -8.41 13.67 -15.44
CA PRO A 384 -8.10 12.30 -15.83
C PRO A 384 -7.80 12.15 -17.33
N ILE A 385 -6.87 11.26 -17.66
CA ILE A 385 -6.53 10.96 -19.06
C ILE A 385 -7.71 10.31 -19.78
N GLU A 386 -8.51 9.51 -19.07
CA GLU A 386 -9.70 8.84 -19.59
C GLU A 386 -10.73 9.86 -20.10
N LEU A 387 -10.95 10.95 -19.35
CA LEU A 387 -11.85 12.03 -19.77
C LEU A 387 -11.23 12.87 -20.90
N THR A 388 -9.91 13.03 -20.90
CA THR A 388 -9.20 13.70 -22.00
C THR A 388 -9.37 12.93 -23.31
N LEU A 389 -9.26 11.60 -23.27
CA LEU A 389 -9.47 10.72 -24.43
C LEU A 389 -10.91 10.78 -24.94
N GLU A 390 -11.87 10.75 -24.02
CA GLU A 390 -13.29 10.82 -24.36
C GLU A 390 -13.63 12.14 -25.06
N LEU A 391 -13.25 13.27 -24.47
CA LEU A 391 -13.47 14.60 -25.05
C LEU A 391 -12.73 14.82 -26.38
N ALA A 392 -11.53 14.24 -26.52
CA ALA A 392 -10.80 14.25 -27.78
C ALA A 392 -11.54 13.47 -28.85
N SER A 393 -12.04 12.27 -28.53
CA SER A 393 -12.80 11.42 -29.44
C SER A 393 -14.10 12.11 -29.92
N GLU A 394 -14.84 12.75 -29.02
CA GLU A 394 -16.05 13.54 -29.37
C GLU A 394 -15.76 14.66 -30.37
N LYS A 395 -14.53 15.19 -30.36
CA LYS A 395 -14.06 16.24 -31.27
C LYS A 395 -13.33 15.71 -32.50
N GLY A 396 -13.24 14.40 -32.68
CA GLY A 396 -12.47 13.78 -33.76
C GLY A 396 -10.95 14.02 -33.65
N GLN A 397 -10.45 14.25 -32.43
CA GLN A 397 -9.03 14.40 -32.13
C GLN A 397 -8.45 13.09 -31.60
N THR A 398 -7.20 12.82 -31.96
CA THR A 398 -6.45 11.67 -31.44
C THR A 398 -5.42 12.15 -30.44
N ILE A 399 -5.39 11.53 -29.26
CA ILE A 399 -4.34 11.74 -28.26
C ILE A 399 -3.28 10.66 -28.41
N ASP A 400 -2.00 11.07 -28.40
CA ASP A 400 -0.88 10.14 -28.35
C ASP A 400 -0.74 9.59 -26.93
N LEU A 401 -1.28 8.39 -26.72
CA LEU A 401 -1.23 7.73 -25.42
C LEU A 401 0.15 7.22 -25.04
N GLU A 402 0.99 6.89 -26.03
CA GLU A 402 2.34 6.42 -25.75
C GLU A 402 3.23 7.57 -25.29
N ASP A 403 3.13 8.75 -25.94
CA ASP A 403 3.79 9.97 -25.44
C ASP A 403 3.34 10.33 -24.02
N PHE A 404 2.03 10.28 -23.74
CA PHE A 404 1.50 10.52 -22.40
C PHE A 404 2.09 9.53 -21.37
N LYS A 405 2.13 8.22 -21.68
CA LYS A 405 2.70 7.20 -20.80
C LYS A 405 4.18 7.43 -20.54
N VAL A 406 4.95 7.79 -21.57
CA VAL A 406 6.38 8.12 -21.43
C VAL A 406 6.57 9.31 -20.50
N LYS A 407 5.87 10.42 -20.73
CA LYS A 407 5.92 11.61 -19.86
C LYS A 407 5.51 11.30 -18.42
N MET A 408 4.47 10.48 -18.22
CA MET A 408 4.04 10.05 -16.89
C MET A 408 5.06 9.17 -16.19
N ALA A 409 5.72 8.24 -16.91
CA ALA A 409 6.77 7.39 -16.35
C ALA A 409 8.00 8.22 -15.94
N GLU A 410 8.39 9.21 -16.74
CA GLU A 410 9.46 10.15 -16.37
C GLU A 410 9.10 10.99 -15.14
N HIS A 411 7.88 11.52 -15.09
CA HIS A 411 7.37 12.26 -13.94
C HIS A 411 7.33 11.40 -12.66
N GLN A 412 6.94 10.13 -12.77
CA GLN A 412 6.99 9.18 -11.65
C GLN A 412 8.42 8.89 -11.19
N LYS A 413 9.36 8.68 -12.12
CA LYS A 413 10.79 8.47 -11.78
C LYS A 413 11.40 9.67 -11.05
N LEU A 414 11.07 10.90 -11.47
CA LEU A 414 11.47 12.13 -10.79
C LEU A 414 10.89 12.24 -9.37
N SER A 415 9.64 11.78 -9.17
CA SER A 415 9.02 11.73 -7.84
C SER A 415 9.61 10.64 -6.95
N GLN A 416 10.03 9.50 -7.52
CA GLN A 416 10.62 8.37 -6.80
C GLN A 416 12.07 8.64 -6.38
N THR A 417 12.87 9.31 -7.21
CA THR A 417 14.24 9.71 -6.87
C THR A 417 14.28 10.74 -5.72
N ALA A 418 13.24 11.55 -5.55
CA ALA A 418 13.10 12.44 -4.41
C ALA A 418 12.80 11.71 -3.08
N SER A 419 12.28 10.48 -3.13
CA SER A 419 11.97 9.64 -1.96
C SER A 419 13.00 8.55 -1.67
N ALA A 420 13.69 8.03 -2.69
CA ALA A 420 14.64 6.91 -2.58
C ALA A 420 15.97 7.24 -1.86
N GLY A 421 16.20 8.51 -1.51
CA GLY A 421 17.38 8.94 -0.76
C GLY A 421 17.12 9.36 0.69
N MET A 422 15.89 9.24 1.21
CA MET A 422 15.56 9.78 2.54
C MET A 422 15.98 8.82 3.67
N PHE A 423 17.09 9.13 4.33
CA PHE A 423 17.52 8.55 5.61
C PHE A 423 16.71 9.16 6.78
N LYS A 424 16.81 8.56 7.98
CA LYS A 424 16.12 9.00 9.22
C LYS A 424 16.25 10.52 9.44
N GLY A 425 15.15 11.21 9.71
CA GLY A 425 15.10 12.68 9.87
C GLY A 425 14.96 13.47 8.55
N GLY A 426 14.68 12.80 7.43
CA GLY A 426 14.45 13.44 6.13
C GLY A 426 15.73 13.81 5.37
N LEU A 427 16.88 13.22 5.73
CA LEU A 427 18.19 13.51 5.14
C LEU A 427 18.38 12.78 3.81
N ALA A 428 18.94 13.45 2.80
CA ALA A 428 19.30 12.82 1.53
C ALA A 428 20.63 12.04 1.58
N ASN A 429 21.52 12.39 2.52
CA ASN A 429 22.81 11.72 2.80
C ASN A 429 23.41 12.20 4.15
N HIS A 430 24.65 11.77 4.47
CA HIS A 430 25.35 12.10 5.72
C HIS A 430 26.59 13.00 5.53
N ASN A 431 26.63 13.83 4.49
CA ASN A 431 27.76 14.74 4.29
C ASN A 431 27.67 16.01 5.19
N ASP A 432 28.76 16.76 5.30
CA ASP A 432 28.86 17.95 6.16
C ASP A 432 27.77 19.01 5.88
N LYS A 433 27.45 19.27 4.61
CA LYS A 433 26.42 20.25 4.23
C LYS A 433 25.04 19.82 4.69
N THR A 434 24.69 18.55 4.48
CA THR A 434 23.40 17.99 4.89
C THR A 434 23.27 17.97 6.41
N ILE A 435 24.37 17.70 7.15
CA ILE A 435 24.41 17.75 8.62
C ILE A 435 24.17 19.17 9.16
N LYS A 436 24.78 20.19 8.53
CA LYS A 436 24.54 21.60 8.89
C LYS A 436 23.09 22.00 8.63
N LEU A 437 22.56 21.66 7.46
CA LEU A 437 21.17 21.92 7.10
C LEU A 437 20.17 21.17 8.01
N HIS A 438 20.55 20.00 8.50
CA HIS A 438 19.74 19.26 9.47
C HIS A 438 19.63 19.96 10.81
N THR A 439 20.73 20.52 11.32
CA THR A 439 20.70 21.30 12.55
C THR A 439 19.97 22.63 12.35
N ALA A 440 20.13 23.25 11.17
CA ALA A 440 19.36 24.44 10.80
C ALA A 440 17.85 24.17 10.72
N HIS A 441 17.43 22.97 10.31
CA HIS A 441 16.03 22.57 10.33
C HIS A 441 15.45 22.63 11.76
N HIS A 442 16.17 22.12 12.76
CA HIS A 442 15.71 22.13 14.16
C HIS A 442 15.58 23.55 14.70
N LEU A 443 16.57 24.40 14.40
CA LEU A 443 16.49 25.83 14.73
C LEU A 443 15.29 26.51 14.07
N LEU A 444 15.01 26.16 12.82
CA LEU A 444 13.89 26.72 12.05
C LEU A 444 12.53 26.30 12.64
N LEU A 445 12.35 25.04 13.05
CA LEU A 445 11.11 24.59 13.67
C LEU A 445 10.85 25.33 15.00
N ALA A 446 11.88 25.45 15.85
CA ALA A 446 11.78 26.20 17.10
C ALA A 446 11.47 27.69 16.87
N ALA A 447 12.13 28.33 15.90
CA ALA A 447 11.85 29.72 15.53
C ALA A 447 10.42 29.92 14.99
N LEU A 448 9.91 28.97 14.20
CA LEU A 448 8.53 29.00 13.72
C LEU A 448 7.54 28.91 14.90
N GLN A 449 7.79 28.05 15.87
CA GLN A 449 6.95 27.92 17.06
C GLN A 449 6.97 29.18 17.94
N GLU A 450 8.12 29.86 18.03
CA GLU A 450 8.24 31.12 18.77
C GLU A 450 7.50 32.28 18.09
N VAL A 451 7.54 32.35 16.76
CA VAL A 451 6.93 33.46 16.00
C VAL A 451 5.44 33.24 15.73
N LEU A 452 5.05 32.02 15.37
CA LEU A 452 3.71 31.70 14.88
C LEU A 452 2.85 30.97 15.93
N GLY A 453 3.47 30.44 16.99
CA GLY A 453 2.81 29.74 18.09
C GLY A 453 3.18 28.26 18.19
N VAL A 454 3.09 27.72 19.41
CA VAL A 454 3.48 26.34 19.77
C VAL A 454 2.68 25.24 19.08
N GLU A 455 1.52 25.58 18.52
CA GLU A 455 0.67 24.70 17.71
C GLU A 455 1.28 24.39 16.34
N VAL A 456 2.32 25.13 15.92
CA VAL A 456 3.06 24.80 14.71
C VAL A 456 3.80 23.47 14.92
N LYS A 457 3.40 22.46 14.16
CA LYS A 457 4.01 21.14 14.12
C LYS A 457 4.56 20.86 12.74
N GLN A 458 5.73 20.22 12.69
CA GLN A 458 6.26 19.65 11.44
C GLN A 458 5.25 18.65 10.86
N ARG A 459 5.08 18.67 9.54
CA ARG A 459 4.27 17.74 8.76
C ARG A 459 5.07 17.05 7.64
N GLY A 460 6.33 17.43 7.48
CA GLY A 460 7.25 16.79 6.55
C GLY A 460 8.59 17.51 6.53
N SER A 461 9.66 16.76 6.26
CA SER A 461 11.02 17.27 6.08
C SER A 461 11.61 16.72 4.79
N ASN A 462 12.55 17.44 4.19
CA ASN A 462 13.46 16.94 3.16
C ASN A 462 14.70 17.84 3.13
N ILE A 463 15.85 17.26 3.42
CA ILE A 463 17.12 17.97 3.55
C ILE A 463 18.10 17.35 2.54
N THR A 464 18.61 18.15 1.63
CA THR A 464 19.64 17.76 0.66
C THR A 464 20.91 18.55 0.92
N GLU A 465 21.96 18.35 0.11
CA GLU A 465 23.19 19.15 0.21
C GLU A 465 22.99 20.62 -0.18
N GLU A 466 21.91 20.91 -0.90
CA GLU A 466 21.63 22.21 -1.50
C GLU A 466 20.65 23.04 -0.67
N ARG A 467 19.74 22.37 0.06
CA ARG A 467 18.64 23.04 0.77
C ARG A 467 18.03 22.18 1.86
N LEU A 468 17.34 22.84 2.78
CA LEU A 468 16.34 22.23 3.65
C LEU A 468 14.94 22.62 3.21
N ARG A 469 13.99 21.72 3.44
CA ARG A 469 12.55 21.94 3.27
C ARG A 469 11.83 21.46 4.53
N ILE A 470 11.05 22.34 5.13
CA ILE A 470 10.13 22.00 6.22
C ILE A 470 8.70 22.29 5.81
N ASP A 471 7.82 21.33 6.04
CA ASP A 471 6.37 21.48 5.95
C ASP A 471 5.83 21.57 7.37
N PHE A 472 4.94 22.52 7.66
CA PHE A 472 4.44 22.76 9.02
C PHE A 472 2.97 23.20 9.03
N THR A 473 2.28 22.94 10.14
CA THR A 473 0.87 23.34 10.32
C THR A 473 0.73 24.83 10.49
N PHE A 474 0.09 25.46 9.51
CA PHE A 474 -0.30 26.86 9.58
C PHE A 474 -1.38 27.12 8.51
N ASP A 475 -2.47 27.79 8.90
CA ASP A 475 -3.69 27.91 8.10
C ASP A 475 -3.64 29.04 7.06
N ARG A 476 -2.75 30.01 7.27
CA ARG A 476 -2.56 31.16 6.38
C ARG A 476 -1.13 31.29 5.86
N LYS A 477 -0.95 32.22 4.91
CA LYS A 477 0.38 32.63 4.44
C LYS A 477 1.10 33.41 5.55
N MET A 478 2.41 33.19 5.69
CA MET A 478 3.24 34.01 6.57
C MET A 478 3.41 35.41 5.99
N THR A 479 3.36 36.44 6.84
CA THR A 479 3.68 37.81 6.43
C THR A 479 5.18 37.95 6.17
N ASP A 480 5.58 39.04 5.49
CA ASP A 480 6.99 39.29 5.22
C ASP A 480 7.77 39.57 6.52
N GLU A 481 7.13 40.22 7.50
CA GLU A 481 7.69 40.46 8.84
C GLU A 481 7.88 39.16 9.62
N GLU A 482 6.92 38.23 9.56
CA GLU A 482 7.04 36.92 10.20
C GLU A 482 8.20 36.11 9.62
N LYS A 483 8.36 36.12 8.29
CA LYS A 483 9.48 35.45 7.62
C LYS A 483 10.82 36.07 8.02
N GLN A 484 10.92 37.39 8.06
CA GLN A 484 12.13 38.09 8.49
C GLN A 484 12.46 37.79 9.96
N LYS A 485 11.44 37.74 10.83
CA LYS A 485 11.62 37.43 12.25
C LYS A 485 12.11 36.00 12.46
N VAL A 486 11.53 35.03 11.75
CA VAL A 486 11.97 33.62 11.80
C VAL A 486 13.42 33.49 11.31
N GLU A 487 13.76 34.07 10.16
CA GLU A 487 15.14 34.07 9.65
C GLU A 487 16.11 34.74 10.63
N GLY A 488 15.71 35.85 11.25
CA GLY A 488 16.48 36.57 12.25
C GLY A 488 16.77 35.72 13.50
N ILE A 489 15.76 35.03 14.05
CA ILE A 489 15.92 34.17 15.23
C ILE A 489 16.86 32.99 14.91
N VAL A 490 16.69 32.33 13.76
CA VAL A 490 17.57 31.22 13.37
C VAL A 490 19.03 31.67 13.34
N ASN A 491 19.31 32.82 12.70
CA ASN A 491 20.66 33.37 12.62
C ASN A 491 21.19 33.89 13.97
N GLU A 492 20.33 34.43 14.84
CA GLU A 492 20.71 34.78 16.21
C GLU A 492 21.20 33.53 16.97
N LYS A 493 20.46 32.42 16.89
CA LYS A 493 20.83 31.17 17.58
C LYS A 493 22.03 30.48 16.95
N ILE A 494 22.27 30.64 15.65
CA ILE A 494 23.53 30.23 15.02
C ILE A 494 24.70 31.03 15.60
N ASN A 495 24.59 32.36 15.62
CA ASN A 495 25.66 33.24 16.12
C ASN A 495 25.94 33.08 17.62
N ALA A 496 24.91 32.71 18.40
CA ALA A 496 25.06 32.42 19.82
C ALA A 496 25.98 31.22 20.10
N GLY A 497 26.13 30.28 19.15
CA GLY A 497 26.98 29.10 19.31
C GLY A 497 26.50 28.15 20.39
N LEU A 498 25.25 27.71 20.28
CA LEU A 498 24.62 26.77 21.19
C LEU A 498 25.20 25.36 21.00
N ASN A 499 25.26 24.59 22.09
CA ASN A 499 25.70 23.21 22.08
C ASN A 499 24.59 22.31 21.54
N VAL A 500 24.96 21.33 20.72
CA VAL A 500 24.03 20.34 20.14
C VAL A 500 24.35 18.97 20.73
N ILE A 501 23.53 18.54 21.69
CA ILE A 501 23.82 17.40 22.56
C ILE A 501 22.77 16.31 22.35
N ARG A 502 23.23 15.10 22.04
CA ARG A 502 22.39 13.90 21.96
C ARG A 502 22.29 13.24 23.34
N ARG A 503 21.08 12.87 23.75
CA ARG A 503 20.82 12.02 24.92
C ARG A 503 19.88 10.89 24.54
N GLU A 504 20.12 9.70 25.07
CA GLU A 504 19.14 8.60 24.99
C GLU A 504 18.22 8.69 26.19
N LEU A 505 16.91 8.71 25.97
CA LEU A 505 15.89 8.81 27.01
C LEU A 505 14.80 7.77 26.77
N PRO A 506 14.10 7.31 27.81
CA PRO A 506 12.83 6.62 27.63
C PRO A 506 11.84 7.50 26.87
N ARG A 507 11.09 6.94 25.93
CA ARG A 507 10.12 7.67 25.08
C ARG A 507 9.15 8.51 25.91
N GLU A 508 8.60 7.94 26.97
CA GLU A 508 7.65 8.63 27.86
C GLU A 508 8.28 9.84 28.57
N GLU A 509 9.57 9.78 28.93
CA GLU A 509 10.26 10.90 29.55
C GLU A 509 10.54 12.01 28.53
N ALA A 510 10.95 11.64 27.32
CA ALA A 510 11.15 12.56 26.21
C ALA A 510 9.85 13.30 25.81
N GLU A 511 8.70 12.60 25.84
CA GLU A 511 7.38 13.20 25.64
C GLU A 511 7.01 14.16 26.78
N LYS A 512 7.26 13.78 28.04
CA LYS A 512 6.98 14.62 29.23
C LYS A 512 7.74 15.94 29.24
N ILE A 513 8.99 15.93 28.75
CA ILE A 513 9.76 17.17 28.62
C ILE A 513 9.34 17.99 27.40
N GLY A 514 8.41 17.52 26.57
CA GLY A 514 7.88 18.23 25.41
C GLY A 514 8.83 18.25 24.21
N ALA A 515 9.65 17.21 24.02
CA ALA A 515 10.48 17.10 22.82
C ALA A 515 9.61 16.91 21.56
N GLN A 516 9.93 17.62 20.48
CA GLN A 516 9.18 17.55 19.23
C GLN A 516 9.42 16.21 18.52
N MET A 517 8.39 15.73 17.85
CA MET A 517 8.41 14.47 17.12
C MET A 517 8.20 14.73 15.64
N GLU A 518 8.84 13.91 14.81
CA GLU A 518 8.56 13.87 13.38
C GLU A 518 7.14 13.33 13.16
N PHE A 519 6.34 14.07 12.40
CA PHE A 519 4.97 13.68 12.15
C PHE A 519 4.87 12.34 11.41
N GLY A 520 4.10 11.42 11.97
CA GLY A 520 3.90 10.07 11.43
C GLY A 520 5.06 9.11 11.70
N ALA A 521 6.14 9.55 12.35
CA ALA A 521 7.22 8.67 12.78
C ALA A 521 6.82 7.90 14.05
N LYS A 522 7.04 6.58 14.06
CA LYS A 522 6.97 5.76 15.27
C LYS A 522 8.36 5.68 15.91
N TYR A 523 8.42 5.78 17.22
CA TYR A 523 9.65 5.74 17.99
C TYR A 523 9.68 4.52 18.94
N PRO A 524 10.84 3.85 19.09
CA PRO A 524 11.00 2.75 20.05
C PRO A 524 10.94 3.24 21.51
N ASP A 525 10.92 2.32 22.48
CA ASP A 525 10.81 2.66 23.92
C ASP A 525 11.98 3.51 24.44
N MET A 526 13.16 3.39 23.82
CA MET A 526 14.32 4.23 24.06
C MET A 526 14.60 5.08 22.82
N VAL A 527 14.67 6.39 22.99
CA VAL A 527 14.76 7.36 21.89
C VAL A 527 15.97 8.26 22.02
N SER A 528 16.56 8.59 20.89
CA SER A 528 17.56 9.65 20.81
C SER A 528 16.87 11.00 20.73
N VAL A 529 17.18 11.88 21.69
CA VAL A 529 16.72 13.27 21.71
C VAL A 529 17.92 14.18 21.55
N TYR A 530 17.86 15.07 20.57
CA TYR A 530 18.84 16.13 20.40
C TYR A 530 18.35 17.40 21.09
N PHE A 531 19.21 17.98 21.92
CA PHE A 531 19.02 19.26 22.59
C PHE A 531 19.93 20.30 21.96
N ILE A 532 19.37 21.46 21.62
CA ILE A 532 20.13 22.65 21.24
C ILE A 532 20.03 23.63 22.40
N GLU A 533 21.09 23.73 23.20
CA GLU A 533 21.08 24.43 24.49
C GLU A 533 22.29 25.35 24.70
N ASP A 534 22.13 26.39 25.51
CA ASP A 534 23.22 27.28 25.90
C ASP A 534 24.12 26.66 26.99
N GLU A 535 25.20 27.35 27.37
CA GLU A 535 26.13 26.88 28.42
C GLU A 535 25.47 26.73 29.80
N SER A 536 24.33 27.40 30.04
CA SER A 536 23.57 27.31 31.28
C SER A 536 22.51 26.19 31.24
N GLY A 537 22.40 25.46 30.13
CA GLY A 537 21.42 24.38 29.93
C GLY A 537 20.03 24.86 29.53
N ASN A 538 19.86 26.13 29.13
CA ASN A 538 18.59 26.61 28.60
C ASN A 538 18.41 26.10 27.16
N GLN A 539 17.31 25.38 26.95
CA GLN A 539 17.03 24.67 25.69
C GLN A 539 16.25 25.57 24.72
N PHE A 540 16.77 25.74 23.51
CA PHE A 540 16.05 26.37 22.41
C PHE A 540 15.25 25.35 21.58
N SER A 541 15.86 24.19 21.29
CA SER A 541 15.16 23.07 20.65
C SER A 541 15.44 21.74 21.37
N LYS A 542 14.47 20.84 21.31
CA LYS A 542 14.54 19.46 21.78
C LYS A 542 13.69 18.58 20.89
N GLU A 543 14.31 17.67 20.15
CA GLU A 543 13.61 16.89 19.12
C GLU A 543 14.05 15.43 19.13
N PHE A 544 13.09 14.53 18.91
CA PHE A 544 13.35 13.12 18.69
C PHE A 544 14.02 12.96 17.32
N CYS A 545 15.31 12.66 17.31
CA CYS A 545 16.09 12.62 16.09
C CYS A 545 17.22 11.59 16.15
N GLY A 546 17.31 10.77 15.10
CA GLY A 546 18.36 9.77 14.94
C GLY A 546 19.40 10.13 13.86
N GLY A 547 19.27 11.28 13.21
CA GLY A 547 20.21 11.73 12.17
C GLY A 547 21.41 12.48 12.77
N PRO A 548 22.55 12.55 12.06
CA PRO A 548 23.73 13.30 12.52
C PRO A 548 23.47 14.81 12.56
N HIS A 549 24.15 15.49 13.47
CA HIS A 549 24.11 16.93 13.69
C HIS A 549 25.52 17.51 13.85
N VAL A 550 25.65 18.83 13.69
CA VAL A 550 26.87 19.55 14.11
C VAL A 550 26.99 19.51 15.63
N THR A 551 28.16 19.81 16.18
CA THR A 551 28.35 19.85 17.64
C THR A 551 28.01 21.21 18.25
N ASN A 552 28.15 22.28 17.46
CA ASN A 552 27.85 23.64 17.84
C ASN A 552 27.16 24.41 16.71
N THR A 553 26.16 25.25 17.03
CA THR A 553 25.40 25.97 15.99
C THR A 553 26.25 26.94 15.16
N LYS A 554 27.42 27.40 15.64
CA LYS A 554 28.36 28.22 14.85
C LYS A 554 28.92 27.51 13.62
N GLU A 555 28.88 26.19 13.59
CA GLU A 555 29.34 25.40 12.43
C GLU A 555 28.40 25.54 11.22
N ILE A 556 27.17 26.01 11.42
CA ILE A 556 26.11 26.03 10.41
C ILE A 556 26.35 27.11 9.32
N GLY A 557 26.98 28.24 9.65
CA GLY A 557 27.14 29.37 8.72
C GLY A 557 25.98 30.36 8.81
N HIS A 558 25.47 30.87 7.67
CA HIS A 558 24.34 31.80 7.65
C HIS A 558 23.09 31.13 7.07
N PHE A 559 21.93 31.22 7.73
CA PHE A 559 20.68 30.66 7.22
C PHE A 559 19.90 31.69 6.40
N LYS A 560 19.43 31.28 5.21
CA LYS A 560 18.56 32.09 4.35
C LYS A 560 17.25 31.39 4.03
N LEU A 561 16.13 32.06 4.31
CA LEU A 561 14.79 31.64 3.89
C LEU A 561 14.58 32.06 2.43
N GLN A 562 14.50 31.09 1.52
CA GLN A 562 14.33 31.37 0.09
C GLN A 562 12.88 31.55 -0.31
N LYS A 563 11.99 30.67 0.16
CA LYS A 563 10.60 30.64 -0.26
C LYS A 563 9.70 30.07 0.82
N GLU A 564 8.50 30.64 0.91
CA GLU A 564 7.37 30.12 1.66
C GLU A 564 6.18 29.94 0.71
N GLU A 565 5.53 28.77 0.73
CA GLU A 565 4.40 28.44 -0.15
C GLU A 565 3.39 27.49 0.51
N ALA A 566 2.15 27.47 0.01
CA ALA A 566 1.16 26.49 0.44
C ALA A 566 1.58 25.08 -0.04
N SER A 567 1.54 24.08 0.86
CA SER A 567 1.77 22.67 0.47
C SER A 567 0.46 21.91 0.34
N SER A 568 -0.47 22.11 1.28
CA SER A 568 -1.84 21.58 1.27
C SER A 568 -2.72 22.43 2.20
N ALA A 569 -4.02 22.15 2.28
CA ALA A 569 -4.91 22.82 3.24
C ALA A 569 -4.35 22.68 4.67
N GLY A 570 -4.19 23.80 5.38
CA GLY A 570 -3.64 23.85 6.74
C GLY A 570 -2.13 23.58 6.86
N VAL A 571 -1.39 23.45 5.76
CA VAL A 571 0.06 23.16 5.77
C VAL A 571 0.82 24.11 4.86
N ARG A 572 1.83 24.76 5.42
CA ARG A 572 2.77 25.66 4.74
C ARG A 572 4.13 24.99 4.60
N ARG A 573 4.91 25.44 3.62
CA ARG A 573 6.24 24.92 3.32
C ARG A 573 7.25 26.05 3.25
N ILE A 574 8.37 25.91 3.95
CA ILE A 574 9.55 26.75 3.80
C ILE A 574 10.66 25.95 3.11
N LYS A 575 11.37 26.61 2.18
CA LYS A 575 12.67 26.18 1.68
C LYS A 575 13.74 27.17 2.14
N GLY A 576 14.83 26.66 2.71
CA GLY A 576 15.96 27.45 3.15
C GLY A 576 17.29 26.85 2.72
N ILE A 577 18.32 27.68 2.69
CA ILE A 577 19.70 27.31 2.33
C ILE A 577 20.67 27.83 3.40
N LEU A 578 21.93 27.40 3.30
CA LEU A 578 23.04 27.95 4.07
C LEU A 578 23.97 28.72 3.13
N GLU A 579 24.43 29.89 3.58
CA GLU A 579 25.37 30.79 2.90
C GLU A 579 26.71 30.90 3.65
#